data_AF-A0A6M0F7V9-F1
#
_entry.id   AF-A0A6M0F7V9-F1
#
_cell.length_a   1.000
_cell.length_b   1.000
_cell.length_c   1.000
_cell.angle_alpha   90.00
_cell.angle_beta   90.00
_cell.angle_gamma   90.00
#
_symmetry.space_group_name_H-M   'P 1'
#
loop_
_entity.id
_entity.type
_entity.pdbx_description
1 polymer ?
#
loop_
_entity_poly.entity_id
_entity_poly.type
_entity_poly.pdbx_seq_one_letter_code
_entity_poly.pdbx_strand_id
1 'polypeptide(L)'
;MYIPALIDAVLSAPSTCHSSTTRQHLQQLVKDFVESEQYQALRRVALAIRSDRSRHLNSSRPNNTGLSLETIIHRYPYVYEYNFLTQDSTVEQRQTIQTIRQDAQEKYDLDLSRYMAYRQSMSYRNVAVLPAKNPTLLSSEQLNYALFHYKGKVDGKNTQRDLANCFLTYCRWTRSYHDFKGDLYDYLTMTLAPLFKGQRFGQKLSDRLQATLSHYDQRPPTTLLLNETCQSLLDFLVVESLQKPDHRNFIDLLGNLGTTLTISLLLKILLICGQAKPWLEQRFAILFNHYSDRPQNDVTWLVEAMETLNVAMSTNFSRIRGLGV
;
A
#
# COMPACT_ATOMS: atom_id res chain seq x y z
N MET A 1 -3.56 16.35 -25.88
CA MET A 1 -2.50 17.13 -25.21
C MET A 1 -3.05 18.51 -24.87
N TYR A 2 -3.57 18.70 -23.66
CA TYR A 2 -4.23 19.95 -23.28
C TYR A 2 -3.23 21.01 -22.77
N ILE A 3 -2.13 20.58 -22.13
CA ILE A 3 -1.13 21.48 -21.56
C ILE A 3 -0.41 22.35 -22.61
N PRO A 4 0.12 21.82 -23.73
CA PRO A 4 0.75 22.67 -24.74
C PRO A 4 -0.25 23.65 -25.35
N ALA A 5 -1.48 23.21 -25.62
CA ALA A 5 -2.54 24.06 -26.16
C ALA A 5 -2.97 25.16 -25.18
N LEU A 6 -3.00 24.88 -23.87
CA LEU A 6 -3.35 25.84 -22.83
C LEU A 6 -2.20 26.85 -22.60
N ILE A 7 -0.95 26.39 -22.66
CA ILE A 7 0.24 27.25 -22.62
C ILE A 7 0.30 28.15 -23.86
N ASP A 8 0.11 27.59 -25.05
CA ASP A 8 0.07 28.35 -26.31
C ASP A 8 -1.09 29.35 -26.31
N ALA A 9 -2.27 28.98 -25.82
CA ALA A 9 -3.41 29.90 -25.68
C ALA A 9 -3.16 31.04 -24.68
N VAL A 10 -2.41 30.80 -23.60
CA VAL A 10 -2.02 31.81 -22.61
C VAL A 10 -0.90 32.71 -23.14
N LEU A 11 0.08 32.15 -23.86
CA LEU A 11 1.21 32.88 -24.44
C LEU A 11 0.82 33.68 -25.70
N SER A 12 -0.19 33.22 -26.44
CA SER A 12 -0.68 33.87 -27.67
C SER A 12 -1.72 34.96 -27.40
N ALA A 13 -2.18 35.14 -26.17
CA ALA A 13 -3.22 36.11 -25.83
C ALA A 13 -2.63 37.52 -25.66
N PRO A 14 -2.92 38.49 -26.56
CA PRO A 14 -2.57 39.88 -26.33
C PRO A 14 -3.44 40.43 -25.18
N SER A 15 -2.85 41.27 -24.33
CA SER A 15 -3.45 41.81 -23.10
C SER A 15 -4.70 42.69 -23.29
N THR A 16 -5.23 42.82 -24.50
CA THR A 16 -6.37 43.68 -24.80
C THR A 16 -7.18 43.11 -25.96
N CYS A 17 -8.50 43.00 -25.78
CA CYS A 17 -9.53 42.50 -26.71
C CYS A 17 -9.74 40.97 -26.74
N HIS A 18 -10.62 40.47 -25.85
CA HIS A 18 -11.11 39.10 -25.89
C HIS A 18 -12.28 38.97 -26.87
N SER A 19 -12.08 38.28 -28.00
CA SER A 19 -13.21 37.74 -28.77
C SER A 19 -13.94 36.69 -27.91
N SER A 20 -15.28 36.59 -28.02
CA SER A 20 -16.08 35.63 -27.24
C SER A 20 -15.62 34.19 -27.48
N THR A 21 -15.13 33.89 -28.68
CA THR A 21 -14.64 32.58 -29.11
C THR A 21 -13.34 32.20 -28.43
N THR A 22 -12.37 33.11 -28.30
CA THR A 22 -11.12 32.84 -27.56
C THR A 22 -11.39 32.61 -26.07
N ARG A 23 -12.33 33.35 -25.49
CA ARG A 23 -12.75 33.15 -24.09
C ARG A 23 -13.46 31.80 -23.90
N GLN A 24 -14.35 31.43 -24.80
CA GLN A 24 -15.03 30.12 -24.78
C GLN A 24 -14.03 28.97 -24.95
N HIS A 25 -13.04 29.13 -25.84
CA HIS A 25 -11.99 28.13 -26.04
C HIS A 25 -11.10 27.97 -24.81
N LEU A 26 -10.68 29.07 -24.17
CA LEU A 26 -9.96 29.02 -22.89
C LEU A 26 -10.80 28.40 -21.77
N GLN A 27 -12.09 28.74 -21.67
CA GLN A 27 -13.00 28.13 -20.70
C GLN A 27 -13.14 26.62 -20.91
N GLN A 28 -13.23 26.18 -22.17
CA GLN A 28 -13.29 24.77 -22.52
C GLN A 28 -11.98 24.06 -22.16
N LEU A 29 -10.82 24.63 -22.54
CA LEU A 29 -9.51 24.06 -22.21
C LEU A 29 -9.26 24.00 -20.69
N VAL A 30 -9.69 25.00 -19.93
CA VAL A 30 -9.62 24.98 -18.46
C VAL A 30 -10.55 23.92 -17.88
N LYS A 31 -11.76 23.77 -18.44
CA LYS A 31 -12.69 22.72 -18.01
C LYS A 31 -12.12 21.33 -18.28
N ASP A 32 -11.63 21.10 -19.49
CA ASP A 32 -10.99 19.85 -19.91
C ASP A 32 -9.72 19.57 -19.06
N PHE A 33 -8.98 20.61 -18.67
CA PHE A 33 -7.84 20.49 -17.76
C PHE A 33 -8.27 20.12 -16.34
N VAL A 34 -9.32 20.74 -15.79
CA VAL A 34 -9.84 20.41 -14.45
C VAL A 34 -10.37 18.97 -14.40
N GLU A 35 -10.91 18.46 -15.51
CA GLU A 35 -11.37 17.08 -15.66
C GLU A 35 -10.21 16.09 -15.95
N SER A 36 -9.00 16.57 -16.23
CA SER A 36 -7.84 15.73 -16.57
C SER A 36 -7.22 15.01 -15.36
N GLU A 37 -6.63 13.83 -15.60
CA GLU A 37 -5.86 13.09 -14.60
C GLU A 37 -4.68 13.91 -14.05
N GLN A 38 -4.10 14.80 -14.86
CA GLN A 38 -2.97 15.65 -14.48
C GLN A 38 -3.37 16.69 -13.42
N TYR A 39 -4.56 17.31 -13.54
CA TYR A 39 -5.07 18.22 -12.52
C TYR A 39 -5.42 17.48 -11.23
N GLN A 40 -6.04 16.30 -11.34
CA GLN A 40 -6.35 15.48 -10.16
C GLN A 40 -5.07 15.06 -9.42
N ALA A 41 -4.02 14.64 -10.15
CA ALA A 41 -2.71 14.36 -9.57
C ALA A 41 -2.13 15.57 -8.83
N LEU A 42 -2.12 16.77 -9.45
CA LEU A 42 -1.65 18.01 -8.83
C LEU A 42 -2.47 18.41 -7.61
N ARG A 43 -3.80 18.27 -7.66
CA ARG A 43 -4.71 18.54 -6.54
C ARG A 43 -4.39 17.63 -5.36
N ARG A 44 -4.13 16.35 -5.60
CA ARG A 44 -3.75 15.40 -4.55
C ARG A 44 -2.37 15.67 -3.96
N VAL A 45 -1.39 16.08 -4.77
CA VAL A 45 -0.08 16.56 -4.29
C VAL A 45 -0.25 17.79 -3.40
N ALA A 46 -1.07 18.76 -3.82
CA ALA A 46 -1.35 19.95 -3.03
C ALA A 46 -2.03 19.61 -1.70
N LEU A 47 -2.94 18.63 -1.68
CA LEU A 47 -3.54 18.11 -0.45
C LEU A 47 -2.48 17.47 0.47
N ALA A 48 -1.57 16.65 -0.07
CA ALA A 48 -0.49 16.04 0.68
C ALA A 48 0.40 17.10 1.36
N ILE A 49 0.83 18.12 0.62
CA ILE A 49 1.69 19.21 1.13
C ILE A 49 0.95 20.08 2.16
N ARG A 50 -0.33 20.43 1.91
CA ARG A 50 -1.13 21.29 2.81
C ARG A 50 -1.41 20.60 4.14
N SER A 51 -1.70 19.31 4.12
CA SER A 51 -1.98 18.54 5.33
C SER A 51 -0.79 18.51 6.30
N ASP A 52 0.44 18.57 5.79
CA ASP A 52 1.65 18.62 6.62
C ASP A 52 1.80 19.98 7.33
N ARG A 53 1.32 21.07 6.71
CA ARG A 53 1.30 22.42 7.30
C ARG A 53 0.16 22.62 8.31
N SER A 54 -1.02 22.02 8.09
CA SER A 54 -2.20 22.21 8.95
C SER A 54 -2.19 21.40 10.26
N ARG A 55 -1.37 20.35 10.37
CA ARG A 55 -1.23 19.54 11.60
C ARG A 55 -0.62 20.29 12.78
N HIS A 56 -0.01 21.46 12.55
CA HIS A 56 0.54 22.31 13.62
C HIS A 56 -0.50 23.19 14.32
N LEU A 57 -1.74 23.28 13.84
CA LEU A 57 -2.69 24.30 14.33
C LEU A 57 -3.99 23.80 14.95
N ASN A 58 -4.48 22.58 14.71
CA ASN A 58 -5.77 22.18 15.30
C ASN A 58 -5.83 20.70 15.69
N SER A 59 -5.87 20.44 17.00
CA SER A 59 -6.20 19.14 17.59
C SER A 59 -7.62 19.14 18.16
N SER A 60 -8.58 19.60 17.37
CA SER A 60 -10.01 19.52 17.69
C SER A 60 -10.67 18.66 16.63
N ARG A 61 -11.13 17.47 17.05
CA ARG A 61 -11.92 16.54 16.23
C ARG A 61 -13.13 17.29 15.63
N PRO A 62 -13.28 17.38 14.29
CA PRO A 62 -14.60 17.53 13.72
C PRO A 62 -15.24 16.13 13.64
N ASN A 63 -16.54 16.06 13.90
CA ASN A 63 -17.33 14.86 13.67
C ASN A 63 -17.16 14.41 12.21
N ASN A 64 -16.54 13.25 12.02
CA ASN A 64 -16.00 12.75 10.75
C ASN A 64 -17.07 12.10 9.85
N THR A 65 -18.25 12.72 9.76
CA THR A 65 -19.35 12.25 8.91
C THR A 65 -19.28 12.98 7.56
N GLY A 66 -18.57 12.40 6.58
CA GLY A 66 -18.64 12.85 5.18
C GLY A 66 -17.32 13.19 4.47
N LEU A 67 -16.15 12.99 5.10
CA LEU A 67 -14.88 13.17 4.39
C LEU A 67 -14.60 12.01 3.42
N SER A 68 -14.27 12.36 2.18
CA SER A 68 -13.90 11.41 1.13
C SER A 68 -12.59 10.71 1.46
N LEU A 69 -12.42 9.46 1.00
CA LEU A 69 -11.18 8.69 1.13
C LEU A 69 -9.96 9.47 0.58
N GLU A 70 -10.14 10.25 -0.48
CA GLU A 70 -9.08 11.09 -1.06
C GLU A 70 -8.40 12.02 -0.04
N THR A 71 -9.14 12.50 0.97
CA THR A 71 -8.60 13.44 1.97
C THR A 71 -7.48 12.86 2.82
N ILE A 72 -7.45 11.53 2.97
CA ILE A 72 -6.45 10.83 3.78
C ILE A 72 -5.29 10.26 2.96
N ILE A 73 -5.21 10.53 1.64
CA ILE A 73 -4.13 10.04 0.77
C ILE A 73 -2.74 10.33 1.34
N HIS A 74 -2.60 11.49 1.98
CA HIS A 74 -1.36 11.99 2.58
C HIS A 74 -0.79 11.10 3.71
N ARG A 75 -1.56 10.11 4.18
CA ARG A 75 -1.14 9.13 5.19
C ARG A 75 -0.47 7.90 4.59
N TYR A 76 -0.52 7.75 3.27
CA TYR A 76 -0.06 6.56 2.56
C TYR A 76 1.01 6.90 1.52
N PRO A 77 2.27 7.19 1.95
CA PRO A 77 3.35 7.57 1.04
C PRO A 77 3.60 6.55 -0.07
N TYR A 78 3.37 5.27 0.22
CA TYR A 78 3.56 4.17 -0.72
C TYR A 78 2.64 4.22 -1.94
N VAL A 79 1.49 4.91 -1.91
CA VAL A 79 0.62 5.04 -3.09
C VAL A 79 0.93 6.28 -3.95
N TYR A 80 1.79 7.19 -3.50
CA TYR A 80 2.00 8.49 -4.16
C TYR A 80 2.46 8.37 -5.61
N GLU A 81 3.40 7.48 -5.86
CA GLU A 81 3.98 7.27 -7.20
C GLU A 81 2.91 6.92 -8.24
N TYR A 82 1.93 6.12 -7.84
CA TYR A 82 0.85 5.65 -8.72
C TYR A 82 -0.36 6.60 -8.76
N ASN A 83 -0.41 7.61 -7.91
CA ASN A 83 -1.52 8.55 -7.82
C ASN A 83 -1.18 9.97 -8.30
N PHE A 84 0.11 10.35 -8.24
CA PHE A 84 0.57 11.71 -8.49
C PHE A 84 1.41 11.84 -9.75
N LEU A 85 1.88 10.72 -10.31
CA LEU A 85 2.66 10.71 -11.53
C LEU A 85 1.86 10.10 -12.67
N THR A 86 1.99 10.71 -13.84
CA THR A 86 1.45 10.21 -15.11
C THR A 86 2.63 9.86 -16.01
N GLN A 87 2.36 9.21 -17.16
CA GLN A 87 3.42 8.90 -18.14
C GLN A 87 4.18 10.15 -18.60
N ASP A 88 3.50 11.30 -18.63
CA ASP A 88 4.04 12.60 -19.04
C ASP A 88 4.79 13.35 -17.93
N SER A 89 4.88 12.80 -16.72
CA SER A 89 5.52 13.50 -15.60
C SER A 89 7.02 13.66 -15.79
N THR A 90 7.52 14.88 -15.59
CA THR A 90 8.93 15.24 -15.79
C THR A 90 9.83 14.59 -14.75
N VAL A 91 11.15 14.57 -15.02
CA VAL A 91 12.15 14.01 -14.10
C VAL A 91 12.12 14.75 -12.76
N GLU A 92 11.97 16.08 -12.78
CA GLU A 92 11.90 16.93 -11.60
C GLU A 92 10.65 16.64 -10.77
N GLN A 93 9.50 16.42 -11.43
CA GLN A 93 8.27 16.00 -10.75
C GLN A 93 8.46 14.65 -10.06
N ARG A 94 9.04 13.66 -10.76
CA ARG A 94 9.30 12.34 -10.17
C ARG A 94 10.23 12.42 -8.96
N GLN A 95 11.32 13.20 -9.06
CA GLN A 95 12.24 13.43 -7.95
C GLN A 95 11.54 14.10 -6.75
N THR A 96 10.73 15.12 -7.01
CA THR A 96 9.98 15.83 -5.96
C THR A 96 9.03 14.88 -5.22
N ILE A 97 8.28 14.04 -5.96
CA ILE A 97 7.38 13.06 -5.35
C ILE A 97 8.15 12.00 -4.56
N GLN A 98 9.31 11.56 -5.04
CA GLN A 98 10.17 10.63 -4.30
C GLN A 98 10.65 11.22 -2.96
N THR A 99 11.08 12.49 -2.94
CA THR A 99 11.47 13.17 -1.71
C THR A 99 10.30 13.29 -0.74
N ILE A 100 9.14 13.78 -1.20
CA ILE A 100 7.93 13.90 -0.37
C ILE A 100 7.51 12.55 0.20
N ARG A 101 7.59 11.48 -0.60
CA ARG A 101 7.30 10.11 -0.16
C ARG A 101 8.25 9.67 0.94
N GLN A 102 9.56 9.89 0.76
CA GLN A 102 10.57 9.50 1.73
C GLN A 102 10.37 10.25 3.06
N ASP A 103 10.20 11.57 3.02
CA ASP A 103 9.99 12.40 4.20
C ASP A 103 8.74 11.96 4.98
N ALA A 104 7.64 11.70 4.27
CA ALA A 104 6.40 11.26 4.88
C ALA A 104 6.52 9.85 5.50
N GLN A 105 7.28 8.95 4.87
CA GLN A 105 7.55 7.61 5.42
C GLN A 105 8.44 7.67 6.67
N GLU A 106 9.53 8.44 6.63
CA GLU A 106 10.44 8.60 7.77
C GLU A 106 9.71 9.22 8.97
N LYS A 107 8.84 10.21 8.73
CA LYS A 107 7.99 10.78 9.77
C LYS A 107 7.04 9.76 10.38
N TYR A 108 6.37 8.95 9.54
CA TYR A 108 5.49 7.88 10.01
C TYR A 108 6.24 6.87 10.87
N ASP A 109 7.41 6.41 10.41
CA ASP A 109 8.25 5.46 11.14
C ASP A 109 8.70 6.06 12.49
N LEU A 110 9.13 7.32 12.53
CA LEU A 110 9.49 7.99 13.77
C LEU A 110 8.31 8.05 14.76
N ASP A 111 7.12 8.44 14.29
CA ASP A 111 5.94 8.54 15.15
C ASP A 111 5.48 7.17 15.65
N LEU A 112 5.56 6.12 14.81
CA LEU A 112 5.29 4.75 15.21
C LEU A 112 6.29 4.25 16.26
N SER A 113 7.58 4.52 16.08
CA SER A 113 8.62 4.14 17.05
C SER A 113 8.41 4.80 18.41
N ARG A 114 8.03 6.09 18.44
CA ARG A 114 7.71 6.84 19.66
C ARG A 114 6.49 6.26 20.36
N TYR A 115 5.43 5.96 19.60
CA TYR A 115 4.24 5.32 20.15
C TYR A 115 4.57 3.97 20.79
N MET A 116 5.38 3.14 20.12
CA MET A 116 5.82 1.85 20.66
C MET A 116 6.64 2.00 21.95
N ALA A 117 7.62 2.90 21.97
CA ALA A 117 8.43 3.16 23.15
C ALA A 117 7.57 3.61 24.34
N TYR A 118 6.60 4.49 24.10
CA TYR A 118 5.64 4.94 25.10
C TYR A 118 4.74 3.80 25.62
N ARG A 119 4.25 2.92 24.74
CA ARG A 119 3.45 1.75 25.13
C ARG A 119 4.27 0.77 25.97
N GLN A 120 5.54 0.59 25.64
CA GLN A 120 6.45 -0.26 26.39
C GLN A 120 6.73 0.31 27.79
N SER A 121 7.03 1.61 27.90
CA SER A 121 7.28 2.25 29.21
C SER A 121 6.05 2.22 30.13
N MET A 122 4.85 2.41 29.58
CA MET A 122 3.57 2.24 30.27
C MET A 122 3.43 0.82 30.87
N SER A 123 3.83 -0.21 30.14
CA SER A 123 3.75 -1.60 30.60
C SER A 123 4.72 -1.93 31.74
N TYR A 124 5.88 -1.27 31.78
CA TYR A 124 6.92 -1.52 32.80
C TYR A 124 6.86 -0.55 34.00
N ARG A 125 5.86 0.33 34.08
CA ARG A 125 5.70 1.38 35.13
C ARG A 125 6.97 2.21 35.37
N ASN A 126 7.84 2.31 34.37
CA ASN A 126 9.14 2.96 34.50
C ASN A 126 9.28 4.09 33.48
N VAL A 127 9.72 5.25 33.99
CA VAL A 127 10.11 6.48 33.29
C VAL A 127 8.95 7.32 32.73
N ALA A 128 9.04 8.63 33.00
CA ALA A 128 8.21 9.69 32.42
C ALA A 128 8.51 9.85 30.91
N VAL A 129 8.05 8.91 30.10
CA VAL A 129 8.04 9.06 28.63
C VAL A 129 6.84 9.92 28.26
N LEU A 130 7.06 10.93 27.40
CA LEU A 130 6.01 11.82 26.92
C LEU A 130 4.86 11.00 26.28
N PRO A 131 3.59 11.33 26.57
CA PRO A 131 2.44 10.67 25.95
C PRO A 131 2.49 10.76 24.43
N ALA A 132 2.63 9.61 23.77
CA ALA A 132 2.57 9.52 22.32
C ALA A 132 1.18 9.09 21.87
N LYS A 133 0.58 9.84 20.94
CA LYS A 133 -0.71 9.48 20.32
C LYS A 133 -0.50 8.35 19.31
N ASN A 134 -1.53 7.53 19.13
CA ASN A 134 -1.54 6.53 18.05
C ASN A 134 -1.39 7.24 16.69
N PRO A 135 -0.33 6.97 15.91
CA PRO A 135 -0.10 7.62 14.62
C PRO A 135 -0.97 7.03 13.50
N THR A 136 -1.70 5.95 13.76
CA THR A 136 -2.57 5.25 12.79
C THR A 136 -4.05 5.60 12.97
N LEU A 137 -4.88 5.23 11.99
CA LEU A 137 -6.35 5.28 12.12
C LEU A 137 -6.95 3.99 12.73
N LEU A 138 -6.11 3.02 13.06
CA LEU A 138 -6.54 1.79 13.74
C LEU A 138 -6.91 2.08 15.20
N SER A 139 -7.78 1.25 15.77
CA SER A 139 -7.96 1.23 17.23
C SER A 139 -6.65 0.84 17.91
N SER A 140 -6.47 1.22 19.18
CA SER A 140 -5.28 0.83 19.93
C SER A 140 -5.11 -0.69 20.03
N GLU A 141 -6.22 -1.44 20.08
CA GLU A 141 -6.21 -2.91 20.10
C GLU A 141 -5.74 -3.49 18.77
N GLN A 142 -6.31 -3.01 17.65
CA GLN A 142 -5.91 -3.40 16.30
C GLN A 142 -4.43 -3.14 16.05
N LEU A 143 -3.93 -1.95 16.42
CA LEU A 143 -2.52 -1.61 16.26
C LEU A 143 -1.61 -2.49 17.14
N ASN A 144 -1.98 -2.73 18.40
CA ASN A 144 -1.17 -3.60 19.26
C ASN A 144 -1.11 -5.04 18.74
N TYR A 145 -2.23 -5.56 18.24
CA TYR A 145 -2.28 -6.89 17.63
C TYR A 145 -1.39 -6.97 16.38
N ALA A 146 -1.48 -5.97 15.49
CA ALA A 146 -0.61 -5.87 14.32
C ALA A 146 0.88 -5.80 14.70
N LEU A 147 1.25 -4.95 15.66
CA LEU A 147 2.64 -4.82 16.13
C LEU A 147 3.16 -6.11 16.75
N PHE A 148 2.35 -6.78 17.58
CA PHE A 148 2.71 -8.07 18.16
C PHE A 148 2.92 -9.13 17.07
N HIS A 149 2.05 -9.17 16.07
CA HIS A 149 2.13 -10.14 14.98
C HIS A 149 3.33 -9.92 14.05
N TYR A 150 3.62 -8.66 13.68
CA TYR A 150 4.68 -8.36 12.72
C TYR A 150 6.07 -8.27 13.33
N LYS A 151 6.19 -7.92 14.62
CA LYS A 151 7.48 -7.90 15.32
C LYS A 151 7.76 -9.16 16.12
N GLY A 152 6.72 -9.89 16.47
CA GLY A 152 6.81 -11.06 17.31
C GLY A 152 7.21 -12.33 16.56
N LYS A 153 7.28 -13.42 17.33
CA LYS A 153 7.51 -14.76 16.82
C LYS A 153 6.17 -15.39 16.47
N VAL A 154 5.91 -15.59 15.18
CA VAL A 154 4.60 -16.01 14.67
C VAL A 154 4.26 -17.48 14.95
N ASP A 155 5.27 -18.32 15.15
CA ASP A 155 5.15 -19.73 15.55
C ASP A 155 5.70 -19.99 16.96
N GLY A 156 5.92 -18.91 17.74
CA GLY A 156 6.55 -18.94 19.06
C GLY A 156 8.09 -19.03 19.05
N LYS A 157 8.73 -19.34 17.90
CA LYS A 157 10.19 -19.49 17.81
C LYS A 157 10.84 -18.52 16.83
N ASN A 158 10.21 -18.32 15.68
CA ASN A 158 10.72 -17.65 14.50
C ASN A 158 9.88 -16.40 14.19
N THR A 159 10.56 -15.34 13.77
CA THR A 159 9.91 -14.17 13.18
C THR A 159 9.47 -14.49 11.75
N GLN A 160 8.64 -13.63 11.14
CA GLN A 160 8.26 -13.81 9.73
C GLN A 160 9.47 -13.78 8.80
N ARG A 161 10.48 -12.95 9.13
CA ARG A 161 11.72 -12.83 8.39
C ARG A 161 12.57 -14.09 8.47
N ASP A 162 12.64 -14.71 9.65
CA ASP A 162 13.33 -15.99 9.85
C ASP A 162 12.69 -17.08 8.97
N LEU A 163 11.35 -17.18 8.99
CA LEU A 163 10.62 -18.15 8.18
C LEU A 163 10.82 -17.92 6.67
N ALA A 164 10.83 -16.67 6.21
CA ALA A 164 11.11 -16.33 4.82
C ALA A 164 12.53 -16.76 4.41
N ASN A 165 13.53 -16.51 5.27
CA ASN A 165 14.91 -16.92 5.02
C ASN A 165 15.06 -18.45 4.99
N CYS A 166 14.38 -19.17 5.87
CA CYS A 166 14.33 -20.63 5.85
C CYS A 166 13.74 -21.15 4.53
N PHE A 167 12.60 -20.59 4.09
CA PHE A 167 11.97 -20.93 2.82
C PHE A 167 12.90 -20.69 1.63
N LEU A 168 13.52 -19.51 1.54
CA LEU A 168 14.46 -19.16 0.47
C LEU A 168 15.70 -20.07 0.46
N THR A 169 16.16 -20.51 1.63
CA THR A 169 17.29 -21.44 1.75
C THR A 169 16.92 -22.84 1.27
N TYR A 170 15.71 -23.31 1.62
CA TYR A 170 15.19 -24.60 1.19
C TYR A 170 14.94 -24.64 -0.32
N CYS A 171 14.33 -23.60 -0.89
CA CYS A 171 13.96 -23.53 -2.30
C CYS A 171 15.16 -23.61 -3.27
N ARG A 172 16.38 -23.32 -2.80
CA ARG A 172 17.60 -23.47 -3.62
C ARG A 172 17.86 -24.92 -4.03
N TRP A 173 17.31 -25.87 -3.30
CA TRP A 173 17.50 -27.31 -3.55
C TRP A 173 16.32 -27.92 -4.32
N THR A 174 15.23 -27.17 -4.51
CA THR A 174 14.04 -27.65 -5.21
C THR A 174 14.35 -27.81 -6.70
N ARG A 175 14.10 -29.02 -7.23
CA ARG A 175 14.53 -29.40 -8.58
C ARG A 175 13.54 -29.01 -9.67
N SER A 176 12.26 -28.92 -9.32
CA SER A 176 11.19 -28.60 -10.26
C SER A 176 10.42 -27.37 -9.78
N TYR A 177 9.96 -26.56 -10.72
CA TYR A 177 9.13 -25.41 -10.43
C TYR A 177 7.74 -25.85 -9.93
N HIS A 178 7.28 -27.05 -10.31
CA HIS A 178 6.08 -27.66 -9.73
C HIS A 178 6.18 -27.82 -8.21
N ASP A 179 7.25 -28.45 -7.74
CA ASP A 179 7.48 -28.69 -6.30
C ASP A 179 7.65 -27.35 -5.56
N PHE A 180 8.36 -26.40 -6.18
CA PHE A 180 8.53 -25.06 -5.62
C PHE A 180 7.18 -24.37 -5.36
N LYS A 181 6.20 -24.51 -6.26
CA LYS A 181 4.85 -23.95 -6.05
C LYS A 181 4.11 -24.64 -4.89
N GLY A 182 4.34 -25.94 -4.69
CA GLY A 182 3.85 -26.69 -3.53
C GLY A 182 4.47 -26.17 -2.23
N ASP A 183 5.80 -26.06 -2.20
CA ASP A 183 6.55 -25.50 -1.06
C ASP A 183 6.10 -24.07 -0.73
N LEU A 184 5.84 -23.26 -1.77
CA LEU A 184 5.35 -21.90 -1.62
C LEU A 184 3.95 -21.86 -1.01
N TYR A 185 3.05 -22.74 -1.43
CA TYR A 185 1.73 -22.88 -0.82
C TYR A 185 1.83 -23.21 0.67
N ASP A 186 2.68 -24.17 1.03
CA ASP A 186 2.91 -24.57 2.42
C ASP A 186 3.49 -23.43 3.24
N TYR A 187 4.50 -22.71 2.73
CA TYR A 187 5.08 -21.54 3.39
C TYR A 187 4.03 -20.44 3.67
N LEU A 188 3.21 -20.12 2.67
CA LEU A 188 2.18 -19.09 2.79
C LEU A 188 1.12 -19.50 3.83
N THR A 189 0.75 -20.77 3.87
CA THR A 189 -0.34 -21.28 4.71
C THR A 189 0.10 -21.80 6.08
N MET A 190 1.38 -22.08 6.32
CA MET A 190 1.86 -22.77 7.54
C MET A 190 1.36 -22.16 8.86
N THR A 191 1.45 -20.83 9.00
CA THR A 191 1.00 -20.10 10.20
C THR A 191 -0.49 -19.77 10.18
N LEU A 192 -1.19 -20.09 9.09
CA LEU A 192 -2.61 -19.87 8.86
C LEU A 192 -3.36 -21.22 8.71
N ALA A 193 -2.66 -22.35 8.90
CA ALA A 193 -3.15 -23.67 8.56
C ALA A 193 -4.51 -24.05 9.16
N PRO A 194 -4.88 -23.68 10.41
CA PRO A 194 -6.21 -23.95 10.94
C PRO A 194 -7.33 -23.23 10.17
N LEU A 195 -7.02 -22.06 9.60
CA LEU A 195 -7.96 -21.21 8.87
C LEU A 195 -8.06 -21.61 7.39
N PHE A 196 -7.01 -22.24 6.84
CA PHE A 196 -6.96 -22.67 5.42
C PHE A 196 -7.34 -24.15 5.23
N LYS A 197 -7.16 -25.01 6.24
CA LYS A 197 -7.49 -26.44 6.14
C LYS A 197 -9.01 -26.63 6.07
N GLY A 198 -9.50 -27.04 4.90
CA GLY A 198 -10.91 -27.33 4.64
C GLY A 198 -11.73 -26.18 4.03
N GLN A 199 -11.10 -25.01 3.78
CA GLN A 199 -11.78 -23.86 3.21
C GLN A 199 -11.58 -23.73 1.70
N ARG A 200 -12.62 -23.24 1.00
CA ARG A 200 -12.63 -23.00 -0.45
C ARG A 200 -11.48 -22.12 -0.92
N PHE A 201 -11.02 -21.19 -0.08
CA PHE A 201 -9.93 -20.29 -0.43
C PHE A 201 -8.58 -21.02 -0.54
N GLY A 202 -8.28 -21.96 0.35
CA GLY A 202 -7.02 -22.74 0.29
C GLY A 202 -6.90 -23.52 -1.03
N GLN A 203 -7.99 -24.14 -1.46
CA GLN A 203 -8.06 -24.81 -2.77
C GLN A 203 -7.84 -23.81 -3.92
N LYS A 204 -8.57 -22.68 -3.94
CA LYS A 204 -8.37 -21.64 -4.95
C LYS A 204 -6.93 -21.14 -5.03
N LEU A 205 -6.27 -20.95 -3.88
CA LEU A 205 -4.87 -20.52 -3.82
C LEU A 205 -3.93 -21.59 -4.39
N SER A 206 -4.13 -22.85 -4.02
CA SER A 206 -3.36 -23.98 -4.54
C SER A 206 -3.53 -24.11 -6.06
N ASP A 207 -4.77 -24.06 -6.55
CA ASP A 207 -5.10 -24.12 -7.97
C ASP A 207 -4.48 -22.94 -8.74
N ARG A 208 -4.57 -21.73 -8.19
CA ARG A 208 -3.97 -20.53 -8.77
C ARG A 208 -2.45 -20.65 -8.87
N LEU A 209 -1.81 -21.12 -7.80
CA LEU A 209 -0.37 -21.38 -7.81
C LEU A 209 -0.04 -22.39 -8.90
N GLN A 210 -0.66 -23.57 -8.89
CA GLN A 210 -0.35 -24.63 -9.83
C GLN A 210 -0.59 -24.23 -11.30
N ALA A 211 -1.62 -23.45 -11.58
CA ALA A 211 -1.86 -22.90 -12.92
C ALA A 211 -0.84 -21.83 -13.35
N THR A 212 -0.20 -21.13 -12.41
CA THR A 212 0.75 -20.05 -12.71
C THR A 212 2.02 -20.62 -13.35
N LEU A 213 2.28 -20.20 -14.60
CA LEU A 213 3.50 -20.54 -15.33
C LEU A 213 3.74 -22.06 -15.47
N SER A 214 2.66 -22.85 -15.60
CA SER A 214 2.71 -24.32 -15.62
C SER A 214 3.60 -24.94 -16.69
N HIS A 215 3.87 -24.22 -17.79
CA HIS A 215 4.79 -24.64 -18.84
C HIS A 215 6.28 -24.67 -18.40
N TYR A 216 6.60 -24.08 -17.24
CA TYR A 216 7.92 -24.13 -16.63
C TYR A 216 8.07 -25.21 -15.55
N ASP A 217 7.04 -26.00 -15.27
CA ASP A 217 6.98 -26.91 -14.11
C ASP A 217 8.15 -27.90 -14.01
N GLN A 218 8.67 -28.35 -15.14
CA GLN A 218 9.79 -29.30 -15.20
C GLN A 218 11.17 -28.62 -15.14
N ARG A 219 11.22 -27.28 -15.07
CA ARG A 219 12.46 -26.51 -14.97
C ARG A 219 12.77 -26.18 -13.51
N PRO A 220 14.04 -25.94 -13.16
CA PRO A 220 14.37 -25.44 -11.83
C PRO A 220 13.80 -24.04 -11.61
N PRO A 221 13.39 -23.69 -10.36
CA PRO A 221 12.93 -22.36 -10.03
C PRO A 221 14.04 -21.33 -10.26
N THR A 222 13.67 -20.17 -10.79
CA THR A 222 14.58 -19.04 -11.00
C THR A 222 14.06 -17.78 -10.31
N THR A 223 14.91 -16.78 -10.12
CA THR A 223 14.50 -15.48 -9.55
C THR A 223 13.42 -14.79 -10.40
N LEU A 224 13.47 -14.97 -11.73
CA LEU A 224 12.45 -14.48 -12.65
C LEU A 224 11.11 -15.19 -12.40
N LEU A 225 11.11 -16.53 -12.35
CA LEU A 225 9.89 -17.30 -12.07
C LEU A 225 9.30 -16.95 -10.70
N LEU A 226 10.14 -16.78 -9.68
CA LEU A 226 9.70 -16.31 -8.35
C LEU A 226 9.01 -14.94 -8.45
N ASN A 227 9.64 -13.97 -9.11
CA ASN A 227 9.08 -12.63 -9.27
C ASN A 227 7.71 -12.64 -9.98
N GLU A 228 7.62 -13.33 -11.12
CA GLU A 228 6.36 -13.45 -11.87
C GLU A 228 5.27 -14.17 -11.05
N THR A 229 5.66 -15.19 -10.27
CA THR A 229 4.74 -15.88 -9.36
C THR A 229 4.22 -14.93 -8.29
N CYS A 230 5.10 -14.17 -7.65
CA CYS A 230 4.74 -13.20 -6.62
C CYS A 230 3.81 -12.11 -7.18
N GLN A 231 4.08 -11.59 -8.39
CA GLN A 231 3.18 -10.63 -9.04
C GLN A 231 1.81 -11.25 -9.33
N SER A 232 1.76 -12.44 -9.95
CA SER A 232 0.51 -13.18 -10.21
C SER A 232 -0.29 -13.48 -8.94
N LEU A 233 0.39 -13.76 -7.83
CA LEU A 233 -0.25 -13.95 -6.52
C LEU A 233 -0.85 -12.64 -6.01
N LEU A 234 -0.12 -11.52 -6.06
CA LEU A 234 -0.62 -10.23 -5.62
C LEU A 234 -1.85 -9.77 -6.42
N ASP A 235 -1.87 -10.07 -7.72
CA ASP A 235 -3.02 -9.81 -8.60
C ASP A 235 -4.25 -10.61 -8.16
N PHE A 236 -4.03 -11.88 -7.83
CA PHE A 236 -5.08 -12.77 -7.36
C PHE A 236 -5.59 -12.41 -5.96
N LEU A 237 -4.69 -12.01 -5.05
CA LEU A 237 -4.99 -11.75 -3.64
C LEU A 237 -5.59 -10.37 -3.39
N VAL A 238 -5.16 -9.34 -4.14
CA VAL A 238 -5.52 -7.93 -3.88
C VAL A 238 -6.50 -7.41 -4.94
N VAL A 239 -6.02 -7.20 -6.17
CA VAL A 239 -6.83 -6.71 -7.28
C VAL A 239 -6.16 -7.00 -8.62
N GLU A 240 -6.93 -7.52 -9.59
CA GLU A 240 -6.41 -7.99 -10.89
C GLU A 240 -5.83 -6.85 -11.74
N SER A 241 -6.60 -5.79 -11.99
CA SER A 241 -6.15 -4.64 -12.80
C SER A 241 -7.03 -3.41 -12.62
N LEU A 242 -6.62 -2.29 -13.22
CA LEU A 242 -7.44 -1.08 -13.27
C LEU A 242 -8.68 -1.26 -14.16
N GLN A 243 -8.56 -2.00 -15.28
CA GLN A 243 -9.69 -2.24 -16.18
C GLN A 243 -10.74 -3.19 -15.57
N LYS A 244 -10.30 -4.06 -14.65
CA LYS A 244 -11.15 -5.01 -13.94
C LYS A 244 -10.74 -5.01 -12.45
N PRO A 245 -11.26 -4.07 -11.64
CA PRO A 245 -10.93 -3.96 -10.22
C PRO A 245 -11.64 -5.04 -9.39
N ASP A 246 -11.56 -6.31 -9.81
CA ASP A 246 -12.08 -7.43 -9.05
C ASP A 246 -11.14 -7.71 -7.86
N HIS A 247 -11.64 -7.40 -6.68
CA HIS A 247 -10.95 -7.56 -5.40
C HIS A 247 -11.76 -8.46 -4.45
N ARG A 248 -12.63 -9.32 -4.99
CA ARG A 248 -13.46 -10.24 -4.19
C ARG A 248 -12.64 -11.17 -3.31
N ASN A 249 -11.51 -11.66 -3.82
CA ASN A 249 -10.60 -12.50 -3.03
C ASN A 249 -10.03 -11.73 -1.84
N PHE A 250 -9.72 -10.44 -2.03
CA PHE A 250 -9.24 -9.59 -0.95
C PHE A 250 -10.32 -9.41 0.14
N ILE A 251 -11.56 -9.13 -0.26
CA ILE A 251 -12.69 -9.02 0.68
C ILE A 251 -12.96 -10.35 1.39
N ASP A 252 -12.90 -11.47 0.67
CA ASP A 252 -13.07 -12.82 1.25
C ASP A 252 -11.96 -13.12 2.28
N LEU A 253 -10.71 -12.76 1.99
CA LEU A 253 -9.61 -12.87 2.94
C LEU A 253 -9.82 -12.01 4.18
N LEU A 254 -10.21 -10.74 3.99
CA LEU A 254 -10.50 -9.83 5.11
C LEU A 254 -11.63 -10.36 5.99
N GLY A 255 -12.70 -10.88 5.38
CA GLY A 255 -13.85 -11.43 6.10
C GLY A 255 -13.54 -12.72 6.88
N ASN A 256 -12.69 -13.60 6.35
CA ASN A 256 -12.38 -14.89 6.96
C ASN A 256 -11.16 -14.86 7.90
N LEU A 257 -10.13 -14.08 7.58
CA LEU A 257 -8.87 -14.04 8.34
C LEU A 257 -8.73 -12.78 9.20
N GLY A 258 -9.45 -11.72 8.86
CA GLY A 258 -9.21 -10.39 9.39
C GLY A 258 -8.01 -9.68 8.74
N THR A 259 -7.91 -8.38 8.99
CA THR A 259 -6.97 -7.47 8.33
C THR A 259 -5.51 -7.83 8.59
N THR A 260 -5.12 -8.05 9.85
CA THR A 260 -3.72 -8.36 10.21
C THR A 260 -3.21 -9.64 9.56
N LEU A 261 -3.99 -10.71 9.55
CA LEU A 261 -3.55 -11.98 8.95
C LEU A 261 -3.55 -11.92 7.42
N THR A 262 -4.50 -11.19 6.82
CA THR A 262 -4.52 -10.93 5.37
C THR A 262 -3.28 -10.17 4.94
N ILE A 263 -2.95 -9.06 5.61
CA ILE A 263 -1.75 -8.29 5.30
C ILE A 263 -0.48 -9.09 5.62
N SER A 264 -0.50 -9.96 6.64
CA SER A 264 0.60 -10.89 6.90
C SER A 264 0.87 -11.85 5.75
N LEU A 265 -0.17 -12.31 5.03
CA LEU A 265 0.00 -13.13 3.83
C LEU A 265 0.72 -12.35 2.71
N LEU A 266 0.36 -11.09 2.52
CA LEU A 266 1.02 -10.21 1.54
C LEU A 266 2.46 -9.90 1.94
N LEU A 267 2.71 -9.67 3.23
CA LEU A 267 4.05 -9.44 3.76
C LEU A 267 4.98 -10.65 3.55
N LYS A 268 4.49 -11.88 3.74
CA LYS A 268 5.25 -13.10 3.43
C LYS A 268 5.74 -13.11 1.98
N ILE A 269 4.90 -12.72 1.02
CA ILE A 269 5.27 -12.61 -0.40
C ILE A 269 6.40 -11.58 -0.58
N LEU A 270 6.30 -10.42 0.08
CA LEU A 270 7.33 -9.39 0.00
C LEU A 270 8.67 -9.80 0.65
N LEU A 271 8.62 -10.59 1.72
CA LEU A 271 9.83 -11.06 2.41
C LEU A 271 10.63 -12.05 1.56
N ILE A 272 9.96 -12.85 0.72
CA ILE A 272 10.63 -13.76 -0.21
C ILE A 272 10.96 -13.09 -1.55
N CYS A 273 10.23 -12.04 -1.94
CA CYS A 273 10.44 -11.30 -3.18
C CYS A 273 10.28 -9.78 -2.96
N GLY A 274 11.37 -9.12 -2.55
CA GLY A 274 11.36 -7.67 -2.33
C GLY A 274 11.06 -6.84 -3.59
N GLN A 275 11.32 -7.39 -4.78
CA GLN A 275 11.01 -6.76 -6.07
C GLN A 275 9.50 -6.65 -6.33
N ALA A 276 8.67 -7.43 -5.62
CA ALA A 276 7.21 -7.34 -5.70
C ALA A 276 6.62 -6.17 -4.90
N LYS A 277 7.44 -5.43 -4.12
CA LYS A 277 6.95 -4.30 -3.30
C LYS A 277 6.28 -3.20 -4.12
N PRO A 278 6.90 -2.63 -5.17
CA PRO A 278 6.23 -1.63 -6.01
C PRO A 278 4.92 -2.16 -6.61
N TRP A 279 4.90 -3.44 -6.99
CA TRP A 279 3.71 -4.09 -7.51
C TRP A 279 2.56 -4.10 -6.49
N LEU A 280 2.84 -4.47 -5.24
CA LEU A 280 1.83 -4.40 -4.17
C LEU A 280 1.31 -2.98 -3.95
N GLU A 281 2.22 -2.01 -3.92
CA GLU A 281 1.87 -0.60 -3.76
C GLU A 281 0.94 -0.11 -4.89
N GLN A 282 1.20 -0.54 -6.13
CA GLN A 282 0.33 -0.30 -7.26
C GLN A 282 -1.06 -0.94 -7.08
N ARG A 283 -1.14 -2.19 -6.58
CA ARG A 283 -2.42 -2.86 -6.30
C ARG A 283 -3.26 -2.09 -5.29
N PHE A 284 -2.64 -1.60 -4.22
CA PHE A 284 -3.31 -0.74 -3.25
C PHE A 284 -3.69 0.64 -3.82
N ALA A 285 -2.88 1.21 -4.72
CA ALA A 285 -3.21 2.45 -5.39
C ALA A 285 -4.45 2.31 -6.31
N ILE A 286 -4.60 1.16 -6.99
CA ILE A 286 -5.80 0.86 -7.77
C ILE A 286 -7.05 0.83 -6.87
N LEU A 287 -6.98 0.12 -5.73
CA LEU A 287 -8.09 0.10 -4.78
C LEU A 287 -8.40 1.48 -4.21
N PHE A 288 -7.37 2.24 -3.84
CA PHE A 288 -7.56 3.60 -3.33
C PHE A 288 -8.27 4.50 -4.34
N ASN A 289 -7.84 4.47 -5.61
CA ASN A 289 -8.47 5.24 -6.68
C ASN A 289 -9.90 4.78 -6.96
N HIS A 290 -10.19 3.48 -6.92
CA HIS A 290 -11.53 2.96 -7.12
C HIS A 290 -12.54 3.46 -6.07
N TYR A 291 -12.06 3.76 -4.85
CA TYR A 291 -12.86 4.21 -3.72
C TYR A 291 -12.65 5.68 -3.32
N SER A 292 -11.90 6.47 -4.11
CA SER A 292 -11.44 7.82 -3.71
C SER A 292 -12.58 8.76 -3.31
N ASP A 293 -13.72 8.65 -3.99
CA ASP A 293 -14.89 9.52 -3.85
C ASP A 293 -15.89 9.00 -2.81
N ARG A 294 -15.64 7.82 -2.22
CA ARG A 294 -16.49 7.26 -1.19
C ARG A 294 -16.18 7.90 0.17
N PRO A 295 -17.21 8.12 1.00
CA PRO A 295 -17.01 8.49 2.40
C PRO A 295 -16.14 7.46 3.11
N GLN A 296 -15.23 7.93 3.96
CA GLN A 296 -14.32 7.06 4.72
C GLN A 296 -15.06 5.95 5.50
N ASN A 297 -16.25 6.25 6.03
CA ASN A 297 -17.05 5.32 6.83
C ASN A 297 -17.64 4.17 6.00
N ASP A 298 -17.76 4.32 4.68
CA ASP A 298 -18.29 3.28 3.79
C ASP A 298 -17.20 2.29 3.35
N VAL A 299 -15.93 2.66 3.53
CA VAL A 299 -14.75 1.91 3.09
C VAL A 299 -13.75 1.70 4.21
N THR A 300 -14.23 1.54 5.45
CA THR A 300 -13.41 1.31 6.64
C THR A 300 -12.47 0.11 6.48
N TRP A 301 -12.91 -0.96 5.83
CA TRP A 301 -12.10 -2.14 5.52
C TRP A 301 -10.82 -1.78 4.75
N LEU A 302 -10.89 -0.83 3.80
CA LEU A 302 -9.75 -0.41 2.99
C LEU A 302 -8.80 0.46 3.82
N VAL A 303 -9.35 1.38 4.62
CA VAL A 303 -8.57 2.20 5.55
C VAL A 303 -7.80 1.32 6.53
N GLU A 304 -8.46 0.34 7.14
CA GLU A 304 -7.83 -0.60 8.06
C GLU A 304 -6.73 -1.42 7.40
N ALA A 305 -6.97 -1.92 6.18
CA ALA A 305 -5.99 -2.65 5.39
C ALA A 305 -4.77 -1.79 5.04
N MET A 306 -4.99 -0.54 4.63
CA MET A 306 -3.92 0.41 4.27
C MET A 306 -3.08 0.82 5.47
N GLU A 307 -3.70 1.06 6.63
CA GLU A 307 -2.99 1.38 7.88
C GLU A 307 -2.19 0.17 8.38
N THR A 308 -2.78 -1.02 8.31
CA THR A 308 -2.14 -2.27 8.72
C THR A 308 -0.98 -2.65 7.80
N LEU A 309 -1.11 -2.41 6.49
CA LEU A 309 -0.01 -2.53 5.54
C LEU A 309 1.12 -1.57 5.89
N ASN A 310 0.82 -0.31 6.21
CA ASN A 310 1.86 0.65 6.59
C ASN A 310 2.62 0.19 7.84
N VAL A 311 1.92 -0.31 8.86
CA VAL A 311 2.54 -0.91 10.05
C VAL A 311 3.44 -2.09 9.66
N ALA A 312 2.93 -3.04 8.86
CA ALA A 312 3.67 -4.22 8.43
C ALA A 312 4.97 -3.85 7.68
N MET A 313 4.88 -2.84 6.82
CA MET A 313 6.00 -2.35 6.02
C MET A 313 7.04 -1.65 6.90
N SER A 314 6.61 -0.77 7.79
CA SER A 314 7.49 -0.07 8.72
C SER A 314 8.20 -1.01 9.69
N THR A 315 7.53 -2.03 10.21
CA THR A 315 8.17 -2.97 11.16
C THR A 315 9.14 -3.95 10.49
N ASN A 316 9.04 -4.20 9.19
CA ASN A 316 9.85 -5.21 8.50
C ASN A 316 10.89 -4.64 7.53
N PHE A 317 10.69 -3.41 7.05
CA PHE A 317 11.56 -2.77 6.05
C PHE A 317 12.13 -1.42 6.49
N SER A 318 11.65 -0.82 7.59
CA SER A 318 12.23 0.43 8.10
C SER A 318 13.64 0.21 8.63
N ARG A 319 14.49 1.23 8.42
CA ARG A 319 15.85 1.29 8.97
C ARG A 319 15.90 1.94 10.36
N ILE A 320 14.77 2.42 10.87
CA ILE A 320 14.71 3.06 12.20
C ILE A 320 14.91 2.01 13.30
N ARG A 321 15.87 2.29 14.19
CA ARG A 321 16.16 1.43 15.35
C ARG A 321 14.91 1.24 16.20
N GLY A 322 14.59 -0.01 16.53
CA GLY A 322 13.43 -0.35 17.34
C GLY A 322 12.13 -0.55 16.57
N LEU A 323 12.11 -0.33 15.25
CA LEU A 323 10.99 -0.75 14.38
C LEU A 323 11.30 -2.00 13.58
N GLY A 324 12.48 -2.07 12.95
CA GLY A 324 12.92 -3.23 12.18
C GLY A 324 13.16 -4.47 13.04
N VAL A 325 12.85 -5.64 12.47
CA VAL A 325 13.24 -6.98 12.95
C VAL A 325 14.41 -7.52 12.15
#